data_AF-A0A9P1DBE8-F1
#
_entry.id   AF-A0A9P1DBE8-F1
#
_cell.length_a   1.000
_cell.length_b   1.000
_cell.length_c   1.000
_cell.angle_alpha   90.00
_cell.angle_beta   90.00
_cell.angle_gamma   90.00
#
_symmetry.space_group_name_H-M   'P 1'
#
loop_
_entity.id
_entity.type
_entity.pdbx_description
1 polymer ?
#
loop_
_entity_poly.entity_id
_entity_poly.type
_entity_poly.pdbx_seq_one_letter_code
_entity_poly.pdbx_strand_id
1 'polypeptide(L)'
;MPAAGPVLPVAAPRFPTVLGDQTPKHKGYVGVNEDQTATGQGNKIIPTLGDQTPKHKGYVGVNEDQAATGQGNKTIPTLGLGKVREVFYAQDISREDALALQSDLMLAFNAPAFQRQLHDFARQFEKGSAGFRKALLPLVRSVQLVVIPRYGFEKSEAGVEAMLRSFKSLQNDLDIQVNNLAIQDLLNPWTEQQLTNVAPLVHRRPSTKFRVLDLLQLSRLQIAGDFWKMWEAIKPSW
;
A
#
# COMPACT_ATOMS: atom_id res chain seq x y z
N MET A 1 2.52 -52.06 -39.30
CA MET A 1 1.37 -52.18 -38.37
C MET A 1 1.90 -52.12 -36.95
N PRO A 2 1.69 -51.02 -36.20
CA PRO A 2 2.18 -50.93 -34.82
C PRO A 2 1.23 -51.64 -33.86
N ALA A 3 1.80 -52.48 -33.00
CA ALA A 3 1.10 -53.27 -31.99
C ALA A 3 0.61 -52.37 -30.84
N ALA A 4 -0.69 -52.45 -30.54
CA ALA A 4 -1.32 -51.79 -29.40
C ALA A 4 -0.93 -52.52 -28.11
N GLY A 5 -0.24 -51.83 -27.20
CA GLY A 5 0.07 -52.32 -25.86
C GLY A 5 -1.12 -52.18 -24.89
N PRO A 6 -1.16 -52.98 -23.82
CA PRO A 6 -2.28 -53.02 -22.89
C PRO A 6 -2.35 -51.77 -21.99
N VAL A 7 -3.54 -51.19 -21.92
CA VAL A 7 -3.87 -50.05 -21.06
C VAL A 7 -4.12 -50.56 -19.63
N LEU A 8 -3.30 -50.12 -18.67
CA LEU A 8 -3.50 -50.41 -17.25
C LEU A 8 -4.61 -49.52 -16.67
N PRO A 9 -5.47 -50.04 -15.79
CA PRO A 9 -6.50 -49.26 -15.13
C PRO A 9 -5.90 -48.34 -14.06
N VAL A 10 -6.17 -47.03 -14.19
CA VAL A 10 -5.83 -46.01 -13.19
C VAL A 10 -6.77 -46.16 -12.00
N ALA A 11 -6.22 -46.53 -10.84
CA ALA A 11 -6.96 -46.60 -9.59
C ALA A 11 -7.31 -45.19 -9.10
N ALA A 12 -8.60 -44.96 -8.85
CA ALA A 12 -9.10 -43.70 -8.33
C ALA A 12 -8.73 -43.51 -6.83
N PRO A 13 -8.39 -42.29 -6.39
CA PRO A 13 -8.12 -42.00 -4.99
C PRO A 13 -9.41 -42.08 -4.17
N ARG A 14 -9.42 -42.93 -3.14
CA ARG A 14 -10.46 -42.99 -2.12
C ARG A 14 -10.22 -41.87 -1.09
N PHE A 15 -11.08 -40.88 -1.07
CA PHE A 15 -11.11 -39.89 0.01
C PHE A 15 -11.93 -40.42 1.20
N PRO A 16 -11.44 -40.27 2.44
CA PRO A 16 -12.21 -40.63 3.63
C PRO A 16 -13.34 -39.62 3.86
N THR A 17 -14.59 -40.12 3.85
CA THR A 17 -15.77 -39.38 4.30
C THR A 17 -15.70 -39.21 5.82
N VAL A 18 -15.31 -38.03 6.29
CA VAL A 18 -15.46 -37.63 7.70
C VAL A 18 -16.85 -37.02 7.85
N LEU A 19 -17.82 -37.85 8.22
CA LEU A 19 -19.16 -37.42 8.61
C LEU A 19 -19.09 -36.93 10.07
N GLY A 20 -18.74 -35.64 10.24
CA GLY A 20 -18.77 -34.97 11.52
C GLY A 20 -20.12 -34.30 11.74
N ASP A 21 -20.96 -34.92 12.56
CA ASP A 21 -22.22 -34.39 13.06
C ASP A 21 -21.92 -33.25 14.05
N GLN A 22 -22.02 -31.99 13.60
CA GLN A 22 -21.92 -30.81 14.46
C GLN A 22 -23.26 -30.09 14.51
N THR A 23 -24.07 -30.45 15.51
CA THR A 23 -25.22 -29.66 15.93
C THR A 23 -24.75 -28.31 16.47
N PRO A 24 -25.24 -27.17 15.97
CA PRO A 24 -24.92 -25.87 16.54
C PRO A 24 -25.65 -25.69 17.88
N LYS A 25 -24.88 -25.67 18.98
CA LYS A 25 -25.38 -25.20 20.28
C LYS A 25 -25.56 -23.68 20.20
N HIS A 26 -26.81 -23.25 20.01
CA HIS A 26 -27.25 -21.88 20.23
C HIS A 26 -26.89 -21.45 21.66
N LYS A 27 -25.88 -20.59 21.82
CA LYS A 27 -25.75 -19.77 23.02
C LYS A 27 -26.69 -18.57 22.86
N GLY A 28 -27.75 -18.57 23.66
CA GLY A 28 -28.63 -17.41 23.79
C GLY A 28 -27.83 -16.22 24.32
N TYR A 29 -27.86 -15.12 23.57
CA TYR A 29 -27.57 -13.81 24.14
C TYR A 29 -28.86 -13.32 24.80
N VAL A 30 -28.92 -13.48 26.12
CA VAL A 30 -29.87 -12.80 26.98
C VAL A 30 -29.47 -11.33 26.98
N GLY A 31 -30.39 -10.48 26.53
CA GLY A 31 -30.24 -9.03 26.64
C GLY A 31 -30.24 -8.60 28.10
N VAL A 32 -29.36 -7.66 28.42
CA VAL A 32 -29.49 -6.82 29.61
C VAL A 32 -29.29 -5.39 29.13
N ASN A 33 -30.40 -4.65 29.03
CA ASN A 33 -30.38 -3.20 29.06
C ASN A 33 -30.09 -2.82 30.51
N GLU A 34 -28.97 -2.17 30.77
CA GLU A 34 -28.76 -1.45 32.02
C GLU A 34 -28.36 -0.02 31.69
N ASP A 35 -29.37 0.85 31.85
CA ASP A 35 -29.20 2.25 32.16
C ASP A 35 -28.17 2.41 33.30
N GLN A 36 -27.08 3.12 33.04
CA GLN A 36 -26.31 3.77 34.11
C GLN A 36 -26.12 5.24 33.77
N THR A 37 -27.10 6.01 34.21
CA THR A 37 -26.89 7.38 34.67
C THR A 37 -25.98 7.32 35.90
N ALA A 38 -24.74 7.78 35.76
CA ALA A 38 -23.86 8.01 36.91
C ALA A 38 -23.14 9.36 36.75
N THR A 39 -23.78 10.36 37.32
CA THR A 39 -23.24 11.66 37.69
C THR A 39 -22.04 11.46 38.60
N GLY A 40 -20.83 11.64 38.07
CA GLY A 40 -19.58 11.63 38.82
C GLY A 40 -18.97 13.03 38.92
N GLN A 41 -19.48 13.84 39.85
CA GLN A 41 -18.77 15.02 40.35
C GLN A 41 -17.52 14.55 41.10
N GLY A 42 -16.34 14.89 40.57
CA GLY A 42 -15.05 14.62 41.19
C GLY A 42 -14.02 15.61 40.71
N ASN A 43 -14.16 16.87 41.12
CA ASN A 43 -13.20 17.95 40.89
C ASN A 43 -11.86 17.60 41.57
N LYS A 44 -10.94 17.02 40.80
CA LYS A 44 -9.54 16.87 41.18
C LYS A 44 -8.76 18.12 40.73
N ILE A 45 -8.49 18.94 41.73
CA ILE A 45 -7.34 19.84 41.94
C ILE A 45 -6.36 19.90 40.75
N ILE A 46 -6.32 21.08 40.13
CA ILE A 46 -5.36 21.55 39.14
C ILE A 46 -3.96 21.61 39.78
N PRO A 47 -2.92 20.95 39.23
CA PRO A 47 -1.54 21.33 39.49
C PRO A 47 -1.15 22.48 38.55
N THR A 48 -0.98 23.63 39.18
CA THR A 48 -0.16 24.80 38.85
C THR A 48 0.73 24.68 37.60
N LEU A 49 0.44 25.58 36.65
CA LEU A 49 1.23 25.93 35.48
C LEU A 49 2.63 26.39 35.93
N GLY A 50 3.61 25.49 35.85
CA GLY A 50 5.02 25.79 36.06
C GLY A 50 5.62 26.37 34.79
N ASP A 51 5.83 27.68 34.83
CA ASP A 51 6.59 28.49 33.89
C ASP A 51 8.03 27.93 33.74
N GLN A 52 8.32 27.25 32.63
CA GLN A 52 9.67 26.83 32.27
C GLN A 52 10.07 27.55 30.99
N THR A 53 10.64 28.74 31.19
CA THR A 53 11.48 29.42 30.21
C THR A 53 12.77 28.61 30.00
N PRO A 54 13.12 28.24 28.76
CA PRO A 54 14.45 27.69 28.47
C PRO A 54 15.48 28.81 28.54
N LYS A 55 16.22 28.86 29.65
CA LYS A 55 17.44 29.66 29.80
C LYS A 55 18.57 29.02 28.98
N HIS A 56 19.10 29.80 28.04
CA HIS A 56 20.49 29.88 27.58
C HIS A 56 21.34 28.61 27.48
N LYS A 57 21.94 28.39 26.30
CA LYS A 57 23.41 28.45 26.14
C LYS A 57 23.77 28.68 24.68
N GLY A 58 24.47 29.78 24.44
CA GLY A 58 25.01 30.12 23.13
C GLY A 58 26.18 29.22 22.76
N TYR A 59 26.33 29.00 21.46
CA TYR A 59 27.59 28.59 20.87
C TYR A 59 28.04 29.71 19.95
N VAL A 60 28.87 30.59 20.53
CA VAL A 60 29.83 31.40 19.77
C VAL A 60 31.03 30.49 19.59
N GLY A 61 31.23 30.01 18.37
CA GLY A 61 32.39 29.24 17.94
C GLY A 61 32.96 29.86 16.68
N VAL A 62 33.65 30.98 16.88
CA VAL A 62 34.58 31.58 15.92
C VAL A 62 35.75 30.62 15.80
N ASN A 63 36.16 30.25 14.59
CA ASN A 63 37.52 29.82 14.29
C ASN A 63 37.83 30.21 12.84
N GLU A 64 38.27 31.45 12.73
CA GLU A 64 39.00 32.00 11.60
C GLU A 64 40.48 31.59 11.75
N ASP A 65 41.09 31.27 10.61
CA ASP A 65 42.53 31.30 10.30
C ASP A 65 43.47 30.27 10.97
N GLN A 66 44.08 29.39 10.16
CA GLN A 66 45.33 29.71 9.45
C GLN A 66 45.86 28.53 8.60
N ALA A 67 46.29 28.93 7.41
CA ALA A 67 47.23 28.34 6.45
C ALA A 67 48.12 27.17 6.90
N ALA A 68 48.18 26.14 6.05
CA ALA A 68 49.41 25.42 5.76
C ALA A 68 49.46 25.01 4.29
N THR A 69 50.32 25.72 3.57
CA THR A 69 50.87 25.44 2.25
C THR A 69 51.46 24.03 2.22
N GLY A 70 50.99 23.21 1.28
CA GLY A 70 51.52 21.87 1.03
C GLY A 70 51.40 21.54 -0.46
N GLN A 71 52.25 22.15 -1.27
CA GLN A 71 52.48 21.75 -2.66
C GLN A 71 53.10 20.35 -2.69
N GLY A 72 52.25 19.34 -2.84
CA GLY A 72 52.64 17.99 -3.21
C GLY A 72 51.94 17.62 -4.51
N ASN A 73 52.55 17.96 -5.64
CA ASN A 73 52.16 17.44 -6.96
C ASN A 73 52.42 15.93 -6.98
N LYS A 74 51.49 15.16 -6.43
CA LYS A 74 51.33 13.75 -6.78
C LYS A 74 50.33 13.73 -7.93
N THR A 75 50.87 13.63 -9.13
CA THR A 75 50.18 13.22 -10.35
C THR A 75 49.44 11.91 -10.02
N ILE A 76 48.18 12.04 -9.63
CA ILE A 76 47.26 10.91 -9.60
C ILE A 76 47.08 10.57 -11.09
N PRO A 77 47.38 9.35 -11.53
CA PRO A 77 47.11 8.97 -12.91
C PRO A 77 45.61 9.14 -13.14
N THR A 78 45.29 10.10 -14.01
CA THR A 78 44.01 10.28 -14.70
C THR A 78 43.70 8.98 -15.45
N LEU A 79 43.28 7.96 -14.70
CA LEU A 79 42.76 6.70 -15.21
C LEU A 79 41.36 6.98 -15.72
N GLY A 80 41.29 7.38 -16.99
CA GLY A 80 40.11 7.28 -17.82
C GLY A 80 38.97 8.17 -17.37
N LEU A 81 38.65 9.15 -18.22
CA LEU A 81 37.30 9.66 -18.40
C LEU A 81 36.38 8.48 -18.76
N GLY A 82 36.05 7.68 -17.75
CA GLY A 82 35.08 6.61 -17.81
C GLY A 82 33.75 7.28 -18.00
N LYS A 83 33.33 7.36 -19.26
CA LYS A 83 31.97 7.44 -19.74
C LYS A 83 31.03 7.92 -18.65
N VAL A 84 30.94 9.26 -18.50
CA VAL A 84 29.93 9.94 -17.68
C VAL A 84 28.64 9.17 -17.95
N ARG A 85 28.22 8.36 -16.96
CA ARG A 85 27.06 7.48 -17.13
C ARG A 85 25.94 8.42 -17.53
N GLU A 86 25.45 8.20 -18.74
CA GLU A 86 24.41 9.02 -19.32
C GLU A 86 23.36 9.28 -18.26
N VAL A 87 23.04 10.57 -18.12
CA VAL A 87 21.91 11.08 -17.36
C VAL A 87 20.78 10.10 -17.59
N PHE A 88 20.45 9.29 -16.58
CA PHE A 88 19.50 8.21 -16.71
C PHE A 88 18.19 8.83 -17.18
N TYR A 89 17.92 8.72 -18.48
CA TYR A 89 16.65 9.06 -19.06
C TYR A 89 15.62 8.31 -18.22
N ALA A 90 14.61 9.04 -17.74
CA ALA A 90 13.50 8.46 -17.02
C ALA A 90 13.08 7.19 -17.79
N GLN A 91 13.39 6.02 -17.23
CA GLN A 91 13.17 4.77 -17.95
C GLN A 91 11.67 4.66 -18.13
N ASP A 92 11.22 4.89 -19.37
CA ASP A 92 9.86 4.59 -19.75
C ASP A 92 9.71 3.08 -19.61
N ILE A 93 8.88 2.68 -18.65
CA ILE A 93 8.59 1.28 -18.38
C ILE A 93 7.82 0.71 -19.56
N SER A 94 8.15 -0.51 -19.99
CA SER A 94 7.36 -1.20 -21.00
C SER A 94 5.95 -1.47 -20.46
N ARG A 95 4.98 -1.62 -21.36
CA ARG A 95 3.60 -1.95 -20.98
C ARG A 95 3.53 -3.26 -20.19
N GLU A 96 4.28 -4.26 -20.65
CA GLU A 96 4.34 -5.59 -20.07
C GLU A 96 4.95 -5.55 -18.66
N ASP A 97 6.04 -4.80 -18.48
CA ASP A 97 6.68 -4.63 -17.16
C ASP A 97 5.77 -3.85 -16.19
N ALA A 98 5.02 -2.87 -16.68
CA ALA A 98 4.07 -2.10 -15.87
C ALA A 98 2.93 -2.99 -15.33
N LEU A 99 2.39 -3.87 -16.17
CA LEU A 99 1.34 -4.83 -15.77
C LEU A 99 1.88 -5.88 -14.79
N ALA A 100 3.08 -6.39 -15.03
CA ALA A 100 3.76 -7.31 -14.12
C ALA A 100 4.01 -6.64 -12.76
N LEU A 101 4.51 -5.41 -12.75
CA LEU A 101 4.77 -4.62 -11.54
C LEU A 101 3.48 -4.38 -10.73
N GLN A 102 2.39 -4.00 -11.38
CA GLN A 102 1.10 -3.86 -10.70
C GLN A 102 0.60 -5.19 -10.11
N SER A 103 0.82 -6.31 -10.81
CA SER A 103 0.45 -7.64 -10.33
C SER A 103 1.23 -8.04 -9.08
N ASP A 104 2.55 -7.80 -9.07
CA ASP A 104 3.40 -8.03 -7.90
C ASP A 104 2.99 -7.14 -6.71
N LEU A 105 2.64 -5.87 -6.96
CA LEU A 105 2.13 -4.96 -5.93
C LEU A 105 0.79 -5.44 -5.36
N MET A 106 -0.15 -5.87 -6.20
CA MET A 106 -1.43 -6.43 -5.76
C MET A 106 -1.22 -7.65 -4.87
N LEU A 107 -0.36 -8.60 -5.27
CA LEU A 107 -0.04 -9.78 -4.48
C LEU A 107 0.54 -9.40 -3.11
N ALA A 108 1.43 -8.42 -3.07
CA ALA A 108 2.04 -7.97 -1.82
C ALA A 108 1.07 -7.22 -0.91
N PHE A 109 0.18 -6.38 -1.46
CA PHE A 109 -0.86 -5.71 -0.68
C PHE A 109 -1.95 -6.67 -0.21
N ASN A 110 -2.23 -7.74 -0.96
CA ASN A 110 -3.17 -8.77 -0.54
C ASN A 110 -2.59 -9.73 0.53
N ALA A 111 -1.32 -9.57 0.92
CA ALA A 111 -0.70 -10.41 1.93
C ALA A 111 -1.43 -10.25 3.29
N PRO A 112 -1.75 -11.36 4.01
CA PRO A 112 -2.50 -11.29 5.27
C PRO A 112 -1.87 -10.40 6.33
N ALA A 113 -0.53 -10.36 6.39
CA ALA A 113 0.21 -9.50 7.31
C ALA A 113 -0.01 -8.01 7.03
N PHE A 114 -0.04 -7.62 5.75
CA PHE A 114 -0.27 -6.24 5.33
C PHE A 114 -1.71 -5.82 5.64
N GLN A 115 -2.69 -6.64 5.24
CA GLN A 115 -4.11 -6.37 5.48
C GLN A 115 -4.44 -6.25 6.97
N ARG A 116 -3.82 -7.07 7.83
CA ARG A 116 -3.95 -6.95 9.27
C ARG A 116 -3.52 -5.57 9.77
N GLN A 117 -2.34 -5.09 9.37
CA GLN A 117 -1.83 -3.76 9.78
C GLN A 117 -2.72 -2.63 9.25
N LEU A 118 -3.19 -2.76 8.00
CA LEU A 118 -4.11 -1.81 7.39
C LEU A 118 -5.42 -1.69 8.20
N HIS A 119 -5.99 -2.81 8.62
CA HIS A 119 -7.18 -2.83 9.47
C HIS A 119 -6.91 -2.30 10.89
N ASP A 120 -5.74 -2.56 11.46
CA ASP A 120 -5.35 -2.01 12.75
C ASP A 120 -5.30 -0.47 12.71
N PHE A 121 -4.82 0.13 11.61
CA PHE A 121 -4.90 1.58 11.40
C PHE A 121 -6.34 2.06 11.20
N ALA A 122 -7.17 1.32 10.48
CA ALA A 122 -8.57 1.68 10.27
C ALA A 122 -9.39 1.73 11.57
N ARG A 123 -8.97 0.99 12.61
CA ARG A 123 -9.58 1.02 13.95
C ARG A 123 -9.10 2.20 14.79
N GLN A 124 -7.88 2.67 14.58
CA GLN A 124 -7.26 3.75 15.36
C GLN A 124 -7.62 5.14 14.85
N PHE A 125 -7.91 5.25 13.56
CA PHE A 125 -8.11 6.53 12.89
C PHE A 125 -9.49 6.61 12.22
N GLU A 126 -10.08 7.81 12.22
CA GLU A 126 -11.30 8.08 11.47
C GLU A 126 -11.06 7.98 9.96
N LYS A 127 -12.13 7.60 9.23
CA LYS A 127 -12.11 7.47 7.77
C LYS A 127 -11.67 8.78 7.11
N GLY A 128 -10.62 8.71 6.29
CA GLY A 128 -10.09 9.86 5.55
C GLY A 128 -9.29 10.86 6.39
N SER A 129 -9.06 10.58 7.68
CA SER A 129 -8.26 11.46 8.54
C SER A 129 -6.82 11.61 8.03
N ALA A 130 -6.19 12.76 8.32
CA ALA A 130 -4.77 12.99 8.00
C ALA A 130 -3.84 12.01 8.74
N GLY A 131 -4.21 11.62 9.97
CA GLY A 131 -3.49 10.60 10.76
C GLY A 131 -3.44 9.25 10.07
N PHE A 132 -4.57 8.78 9.52
CA PHE A 132 -4.63 7.54 8.74
C PHE A 132 -3.68 7.58 7.54
N ARG A 133 -3.73 8.66 6.73
CA ARG A 133 -2.87 8.80 5.55
C ARG A 133 -1.38 8.82 5.92
N LYS A 134 -1.03 9.49 7.03
CA LYS A 134 0.36 9.55 7.53
C LYS A 134 0.86 8.17 8.00
N ALA A 135 0.01 7.35 8.61
CA ALA A 135 0.34 6.00 9.04
C ALA A 135 0.38 4.99 7.88
N LEU A 136 -0.51 5.15 6.89
CA LEU A 136 -0.60 4.29 5.70
C LEU A 136 0.64 4.42 4.80
N LEU A 137 1.15 5.64 4.62
CA LEU A 137 2.26 5.93 3.72
C LEU A 137 3.51 5.05 3.97
N PRO A 138 4.10 4.98 5.18
CA PRO A 138 5.28 4.15 5.42
C PRO A 138 5.00 2.66 5.22
N LEU A 139 3.79 2.19 5.51
CA LEU A 139 3.38 0.81 5.29
C LEU A 139 3.39 0.47 3.79
N VAL A 140 2.75 1.30 2.96
CA VAL A 140 2.76 1.14 1.49
C VAL A 140 4.18 1.23 0.93
N ARG A 141 4.97 2.19 1.40
CA ARG A 141 6.37 2.39 0.98
C ARG A 141 7.23 1.17 1.27
N SER A 142 7.05 0.54 2.42
CA SER A 142 7.82 -0.67 2.80
C SER A 142 7.64 -1.80 1.78
N VAL A 143 6.43 -1.99 1.27
CA VAL A 143 6.12 -2.99 0.24
C VAL A 143 6.70 -2.58 -1.11
N GLN A 144 6.50 -1.33 -1.52
CA GLN A 144 7.02 -0.82 -2.80
C GLN A 144 8.53 -0.98 -2.88
N LEU A 145 9.28 -0.64 -1.84
CA LEU A 145 10.74 -0.78 -1.79
C LEU A 145 11.23 -2.24 -1.93
N VAL A 146 10.39 -3.24 -1.69
CA VAL A 146 10.72 -4.65 -1.93
C VAL A 146 10.49 -5.05 -3.39
N VAL A 147 9.46 -4.49 -4.03
CA VAL A 147 9.00 -4.88 -5.37
C VAL A 147 9.73 -4.12 -6.47
N ILE A 148 9.84 -2.79 -6.36
CA ILE A 148 10.34 -1.92 -7.44
C ILE A 148 11.74 -2.26 -7.98
N PRO A 149 12.72 -2.76 -7.17
CA PRO A 149 14.05 -3.04 -7.69
C PRO A 149 14.08 -4.16 -8.73
N ARG A 150 13.05 -5.02 -8.76
CA ARG A 150 12.90 -6.08 -9.76
C ARG A 150 12.67 -5.53 -11.17
N TYR A 151 12.18 -4.30 -11.28
CA TYR A 151 11.82 -3.62 -12.53
C TYR A 151 12.80 -2.51 -12.90
N GLY A 152 14.01 -2.51 -12.31
CA GLY A 152 15.07 -1.55 -12.66
C GLY A 152 15.02 -0.22 -11.90
N PHE A 153 14.05 -0.02 -11.01
CA PHE A 153 13.99 1.19 -10.19
C PHE A 153 14.90 1.09 -8.97
N GLU A 154 15.42 2.24 -8.52
CA GLU A 154 16.22 2.29 -7.30
C GLU A 154 15.36 1.98 -6.06
N LYS A 155 15.94 1.29 -5.06
CA LYS A 155 15.32 1.06 -3.75
C LYS A 155 15.39 2.34 -2.88
N SER A 156 14.82 3.43 -3.38
CA SER A 156 14.82 4.74 -2.74
C SER A 156 13.46 5.42 -2.93
N GLU A 157 13.22 6.52 -2.22
CA GLU A 157 12.02 7.33 -2.49
C GLU A 157 12.03 7.91 -3.91
N ALA A 158 13.21 8.29 -4.39
CA ALA A 158 13.42 8.76 -5.76
C ALA A 158 13.09 7.66 -6.79
N GLY A 159 13.41 6.40 -6.51
CA GLY A 159 13.05 5.27 -7.37
C GLY A 159 11.54 5.04 -7.46
N VAL A 160 10.80 5.22 -6.36
CA VAL A 160 9.32 5.19 -6.39
C VAL A 160 8.77 6.35 -7.20
N GLU A 161 9.33 7.55 -7.08
CA GLU A 161 8.90 8.70 -7.91
C GLU A 161 9.19 8.50 -9.40
N ALA A 162 10.35 7.92 -9.72
CA ALA A 162 10.71 7.54 -11.07
C ALA A 162 9.72 6.52 -11.65
N MET A 163 9.39 5.48 -10.87
CA MET A 163 8.36 4.49 -11.21
C MET A 163 7.01 5.18 -11.50
N LEU A 164 6.56 6.06 -10.62
CA LEU A 164 5.28 6.76 -10.84
C LEU A 164 5.31 7.64 -12.08
N ARG A 165 6.45 8.31 -12.33
CA ARG A 165 6.64 9.13 -13.53
C ARG A 165 6.57 8.27 -14.80
N SER A 166 7.13 7.07 -14.80
CA SER A 166 7.09 6.18 -15.96
C SER A 166 5.67 5.67 -16.25
N PHE A 167 4.78 5.56 -15.26
CA PHE A 167 3.36 5.23 -15.49
C PHE A 167 2.58 6.34 -16.21
N LYS A 168 3.06 7.59 -16.25
CA LYS A 168 2.34 8.70 -16.90
C LYS A 168 2.15 8.48 -18.40
N SER A 169 3.13 7.88 -19.08
CA SER A 169 3.03 7.57 -20.51
C SER A 169 1.98 6.48 -20.79
N LEU A 170 1.68 5.65 -19.80
CA LEU A 170 0.76 4.53 -19.89
C LEU A 170 -0.63 4.81 -19.28
N GLN A 171 -0.92 6.06 -18.90
CA GLN A 171 -2.18 6.43 -18.22
C GLN A 171 -3.45 6.13 -19.03
N ASN A 172 -3.34 6.05 -20.36
CA ASN A 172 -4.46 5.76 -21.26
C ASN A 172 -4.69 4.25 -21.48
N ASP A 173 -3.84 3.39 -20.93
CA ASP A 173 -4.00 1.95 -21.06
C ASP A 173 -5.10 1.43 -20.13
N LEU A 174 -6.03 0.67 -20.72
CA LEU A 174 -7.22 0.20 -20.03
C LEU A 174 -6.87 -0.80 -18.92
N ASP A 175 -5.96 -1.72 -19.17
CA ASP A 175 -5.58 -2.78 -18.22
C ASP A 175 -4.85 -2.19 -17.01
N ILE A 176 -3.95 -1.24 -17.27
CA ILE A 176 -3.25 -0.49 -16.21
C ILE A 176 -4.24 0.26 -15.32
N GLN A 177 -5.30 0.83 -15.90
CA GLN A 177 -6.36 1.48 -15.12
C GLN A 177 -7.17 0.47 -14.28
N VAL A 178 -7.49 -0.73 -14.80
CA VAL A 178 -8.18 -1.76 -14.00
C VAL A 178 -7.34 -2.10 -12.78
N ASN A 179 -6.06 -2.39 -12.99
CA ASN A 179 -5.14 -2.78 -11.93
C ASN A 179 -4.95 -1.65 -10.90
N ASN A 180 -4.89 -0.40 -11.34
CA ASN A 180 -4.82 0.75 -10.44
C ASN A 180 -6.05 0.83 -9.52
N LEU A 181 -7.26 0.57 -10.03
CA LEU A 181 -8.46 0.52 -9.20
C LEU A 181 -8.42 -0.66 -8.23
N ALA A 182 -8.01 -1.84 -8.67
CA ALA A 182 -7.87 -3.01 -7.80
C ALA A 182 -6.87 -2.76 -6.66
N ILE A 183 -5.73 -2.12 -6.94
CA ILE A 183 -4.76 -1.70 -5.91
C ILE A 183 -5.40 -0.72 -4.93
N GLN A 184 -6.18 0.25 -5.40
CA GLN A 184 -6.87 1.21 -4.53
C GLN A 184 -7.87 0.54 -3.60
N ASP A 185 -8.65 -0.41 -4.13
CA ASP A 185 -9.59 -1.19 -3.34
C ASP A 185 -8.87 -1.98 -2.24
N LEU A 186 -7.71 -2.59 -2.57
CA LEU A 186 -6.87 -3.31 -1.60
C LEU A 186 -6.25 -2.39 -0.52
N LEU A 187 -6.06 -1.11 -0.81
CA LEU A 187 -5.54 -0.11 0.12
C LEU A 187 -6.65 0.57 0.95
N ASN A 188 -7.92 0.28 0.66
CA ASN A 188 -9.07 0.87 1.33
C ASN A 188 -9.70 -0.14 2.32
N PRO A 189 -9.40 -0.04 3.63
CA PRO A 189 -9.91 -0.99 4.62
C PRO A 189 -11.42 -0.93 4.84
N TRP A 190 -12.10 0.10 4.31
CA TRP A 190 -13.55 0.27 4.42
C TRP A 190 -14.33 -0.37 3.26
N THR A 191 -13.66 -0.88 2.23
CA THR A 191 -14.33 -1.50 1.08
C THR A 191 -14.99 -2.83 1.46
N GLU A 192 -14.34 -3.66 2.28
CA GLU A 192 -14.81 -5.02 2.58
C GLU A 192 -16.03 -5.05 3.53
N GLN A 193 -16.20 -4.03 4.38
CA GLN A 193 -17.35 -3.95 5.31
C GLN A 193 -18.70 -3.83 4.59
N GLN A 194 -18.72 -3.41 3.32
CA GLN A 194 -19.96 -3.30 2.53
C GLN A 194 -20.47 -4.66 2.03
N LEU A 195 -19.58 -5.63 1.82
CA LEU A 195 -19.94 -6.94 1.25
C LEU A 195 -20.47 -7.91 2.30
N THR A 196 -20.08 -7.76 3.57
CA THR A 196 -20.56 -8.65 4.64
C THR A 196 -21.91 -8.23 5.21
N ASN A 197 -22.38 -7.01 4.91
CA ASN A 197 -23.63 -6.45 5.43
C ASN A 197 -24.80 -6.55 4.45
N VAL A 198 -24.56 -7.02 3.22
CA VAL A 198 -25.64 -7.61 2.43
C VAL A 198 -25.93 -8.98 3.06
N ALA A 199 -26.95 -9.02 3.92
CA ALA A 199 -27.66 -10.24 4.27
C ALA A 199 -27.76 -11.12 3.01
N PRO A 200 -27.56 -12.45 3.08
CA PRO A 200 -27.45 -13.32 1.92
C PRO A 200 -28.67 -13.15 1.00
N LEU A 201 -28.54 -12.18 0.09
CA LEU A 201 -29.58 -11.77 -0.84
C LEU A 201 -29.49 -12.83 -1.92
N VAL A 202 -30.35 -13.82 -1.75
CA VAL A 202 -30.71 -14.87 -2.69
C VAL A 202 -30.46 -14.39 -4.12
N HIS A 203 -29.30 -14.76 -4.63
CA HIS A 203 -28.87 -14.92 -6.01
C HIS A 203 -29.82 -14.34 -7.10
N ARG A 204 -30.08 -13.04 -7.12
CA ARG A 204 -30.64 -12.38 -8.32
C ARG A 204 -29.49 -11.90 -9.17
N ARG A 205 -29.15 -12.70 -10.17
CA ARG A 205 -28.18 -12.35 -11.22
C ARG A 205 -28.59 -11.02 -11.86
N PRO A 206 -27.79 -9.95 -11.80
CA PRO A 206 -28.04 -8.75 -12.58
C PRO A 206 -27.86 -9.09 -14.06
N SER A 207 -28.99 -9.27 -14.75
CA SER A 207 -29.07 -9.44 -16.20
C SER A 207 -28.90 -8.08 -16.88
N THR A 208 -27.66 -7.59 -16.99
CA THR A 208 -27.16 -6.84 -18.15
C THR A 208 -25.68 -6.52 -17.95
N LYS A 209 -24.81 -7.33 -18.57
CA LYS A 209 -23.35 -7.12 -18.58
C LYS A 209 -22.94 -5.70 -19.01
N PHE A 210 -23.79 -5.02 -19.78
CA PHE A 210 -23.54 -3.67 -20.29
C PHE A 210 -23.62 -2.56 -19.25
N ARG A 211 -24.54 -2.61 -18.27
CA ARG A 211 -24.67 -1.52 -17.27
C ARG A 211 -23.58 -1.55 -16.20
N VAL A 212 -23.07 -2.72 -15.86
CA VAL A 212 -21.95 -2.86 -14.91
C VAL A 212 -20.65 -2.34 -15.53
N LEU A 213 -20.42 -2.63 -16.82
CA LEU A 213 -19.27 -2.08 -17.55
C LEU A 213 -19.35 -0.56 -17.71
N ASP A 214 -20.52 0.01 -18.01
CA ASP A 214 -20.69 1.47 -18.11
C ASP A 214 -20.50 2.19 -16.77
N LEU A 215 -21.03 1.64 -15.67
CA LEU A 215 -20.81 2.20 -14.33
C LEU A 215 -19.35 2.07 -13.87
N LEU A 216 -18.66 0.99 -14.28
CA LEU A 216 -17.21 0.85 -14.10
C LEU A 216 -16.41 1.82 -14.95
N GLN A 217 -16.88 2.19 -16.14
CA GLN A 217 -16.23 3.20 -17.00
C GLN A 217 -16.45 4.63 -16.51
N LEU A 218 -17.65 4.97 -16.02
CA LEU A 218 -17.97 6.30 -15.49
C LEU A 218 -17.29 6.59 -14.14
N SER A 219 -17.13 5.58 -13.28
CA SER A 219 -16.32 5.71 -12.06
C SER A 219 -14.80 5.79 -12.36
N ARG A 220 -14.34 5.19 -13.47
CA ARG A 220 -12.94 5.13 -13.92
C ARG A 220 -12.27 6.49 -14.14
N LEU A 221 -12.98 7.46 -14.68
CA LEU A 221 -12.42 8.78 -15.05
C LEU A 221 -12.29 9.72 -13.85
N GLN A 222 -13.14 9.58 -12.84
CA GLN A 222 -13.08 10.39 -11.62
C GLN A 222 -11.96 9.90 -10.68
N ILE A 223 -11.82 8.57 -10.53
CA ILE A 223 -10.98 7.95 -9.50
C ILE A 223 -9.49 7.90 -9.87
N ALA A 224 -9.15 7.70 -11.15
CA ALA A 224 -7.75 7.67 -11.59
C ALA A 224 -7.04 9.03 -11.43
N GLY A 225 -7.75 10.12 -11.70
CA GLY A 225 -7.26 11.48 -11.45
C GLY A 225 -7.11 11.78 -9.95
N ASP A 226 -8.05 11.29 -9.13
CA ASP A 226 -8.03 11.49 -7.69
C ASP A 226 -6.95 10.65 -7.00
N PHE A 227 -6.57 9.48 -7.53
CA PHE A 227 -5.42 8.73 -7.03
C PHE A 227 -4.11 9.46 -7.26
N TRP A 228 -3.88 9.98 -8.46
CA TRP A 228 -2.67 10.75 -8.74
C TRP A 228 -2.63 12.02 -7.89
N LYS A 229 -3.77 12.71 -7.72
CA LYS A 229 -3.88 13.89 -6.84
C LYS A 229 -3.75 13.54 -5.36
N MET A 230 -4.31 12.43 -4.90
CA MET A 230 -4.17 11.95 -3.52
C MET A 230 -2.73 11.56 -3.25
N TRP A 231 -2.08 10.86 -4.18
CA TRP A 231 -0.69 10.48 -4.08
C TRP A 231 0.25 11.68 -4.14
N GLU A 232 -0.01 12.65 -5.02
CA GLU A 232 0.64 13.98 -5.04
C GLU A 232 0.41 14.74 -3.73
N ALA A 233 -0.81 14.73 -3.18
CA ALA A 233 -1.15 15.40 -1.92
C ALA A 233 -0.55 14.71 -0.69
N ILE A 234 -0.14 13.44 -0.81
CA ILE A 234 0.57 12.70 0.23
C ILE A 234 2.09 12.93 0.13
N LYS A 235 2.61 13.51 -0.96
CA LYS A 235 4.03 13.92 -0.99
C LYS A 235 4.24 14.98 0.10
N PRO A 236 5.11 14.72 1.09
CA PRO A 236 5.45 15.77 2.04
C PRO A 236 6.21 16.87 1.29
N SER A 237 5.78 18.12 1.47
CA SER A 237 6.46 19.31 0.98
C SER A 237 7.77 19.49 1.74
N TRP A 238 8.85 18.88 1.26
CA TRP A 238 10.22 19.12 1.70
C TRP A 238 10.96 19.98 0.68
#